data_AF-A0AAJ2GHB6-F1
#
_entry.id   AF-A0AAJ2GHB6-F1
#
_cell.length_a   1.000
_cell.length_b   1.000
_cell.length_c   1.000
_cell.angle_alpha   90.00
_cell.angle_beta   90.00
_cell.angle_gamma   90.00
#
_symmetry.space_group_name_H-M   'P 1'
#
loop_
_entity.id
_entity.type
_entity.pdbx_description
1 polymer ?
#
loop_
_entity_poly.entity_id
_entity_poly.type
_entity_poly.pdbx_seq_one_letter_code
_entity_poly.pdbx_strand_id
1 'polypeptide(L)'
;MSEAVGLYQVKLLVQLGVEPIVGAPTLHLSLLVNAVSGQIHGTAHITQSLPPPYGSIEFPVSGVLHHTGFGHDTRLIALHGEYVVSVPPPAIGSYLAHFSAALAVDAEWNGVGTYTYGNHTITHGTVSKVS
;
A
#
# COMPACT_ATOMS: atom_id res chain seq x y z
N MET A 1 17.81 17.73 6.25
CA MET A 1 17.83 16.44 5.53
C MET A 1 17.78 16.74 4.05
N SER A 2 18.68 16.18 3.24
CA SER A 2 18.65 16.35 1.78
C SER A 2 17.40 15.69 1.23
N GLU A 3 16.59 16.39 0.44
CA GLU A 3 15.57 15.71 -0.38
C GLU A 3 16.28 14.73 -1.33
N ALA A 4 15.68 13.55 -1.51
CA ALA A 4 16.19 12.56 -2.44
C ALA A 4 16.01 13.07 -3.86
N VAL A 5 17.12 13.25 -4.59
CA VAL A 5 17.09 13.66 -6.00
C VAL A 5 17.08 12.42 -6.87
N GLY A 6 16.04 12.26 -7.70
CA GLY A 6 15.92 11.18 -8.69
C GLY A 6 15.01 10.03 -8.24
N LEU A 7 15.36 8.81 -8.65
CA LEU A 7 14.60 7.59 -8.34
C LEU A 7 15.11 6.99 -7.03
N TYR A 8 14.21 6.76 -6.07
CA TYR A 8 14.56 6.13 -4.81
C TYR A 8 13.53 5.08 -4.39
N GLN A 9 13.98 4.10 -3.62
CA GLN A 9 13.12 3.06 -3.07
C GLN A 9 12.64 3.43 -1.67
N VAL A 10 11.38 3.12 -1.38
CA VAL A 10 10.79 3.19 -0.03
C VAL A 10 10.01 1.92 0.24
N LYS A 11 10.20 1.33 1.41
CA LYS A 11 9.35 0.25 1.90
C LYS A 11 8.45 0.74 3.02
N LEU A 12 7.15 0.56 2.84
CA LEU A 12 6.13 0.95 3.81
C LEU A 12 5.39 -0.28 4.33
N LEU A 13 4.99 -0.19 5.59
CA LEU A 13 4.06 -1.09 6.23
C LEU A 13 2.79 -0.32 6.58
N VAL A 14 1.64 -0.89 6.25
CA VAL A 14 0.34 -0.33 6.62
C VAL A 14 -0.43 -1.35 7.45
N GLN A 15 -0.71 -1.00 8.71
CA GLN A 15 -1.36 -1.87 9.69
C GLN A 15 -2.63 -1.22 10.21
N LEU A 16 -3.66 -2.02 10.49
CA LEU A 16 -4.90 -1.49 11.08
C LEU A 16 -4.66 -1.03 12.53
N GLY A 17 -4.99 0.23 12.82
CA GLY A 17 -4.84 0.81 14.16
C GLY A 17 -3.40 1.22 14.50
N VAL A 18 -3.20 1.73 15.71
CA VAL A 18 -1.88 2.20 16.21
C VAL A 18 -0.97 1.04 16.61
N GLU A 19 -1.58 -0.09 17.02
CA GLU A 19 -0.87 -1.31 17.39
C GLU A 19 -1.26 -2.46 16.45
N PRO A 20 -0.33 -3.39 16.13
CA PRO A 20 -0.64 -4.53 15.29
C PRO A 20 -1.75 -5.39 15.88
N ILE A 21 -2.89 -5.46 15.17
CA ILE A 21 -3.99 -6.35 15.52
C ILE A 21 -3.69 -7.75 14.94
N VAL A 22 -3.60 -8.75 15.82
CA VAL A 22 -3.35 -10.14 15.42
C VAL A 22 -4.46 -10.63 14.48
N GLY A 23 -4.05 -11.16 13.32
CA GLY A 23 -4.96 -11.69 12.31
C GLY A 23 -5.59 -10.66 11.38
N ALA A 24 -5.36 -9.36 11.61
CA ALA A 24 -5.75 -8.30 10.68
C ALA A 24 -4.85 -8.31 9.43
N PRO A 25 -5.37 -7.92 8.27
CA PRO A 25 -4.57 -7.79 7.06
C PRO A 25 -3.50 -6.70 7.23
N THR A 26 -2.28 -7.04 6.82
CA THR A 26 -1.13 -6.14 6.79
C THR A 26 -0.71 -5.93 5.34
N LEU A 27 -0.57 -4.66 4.95
CA LEU A 27 -0.12 -4.29 3.60
C LEU A 27 1.35 -3.89 3.65
N HIS A 28 2.17 -4.62 2.93
CA HIS A 28 3.56 -4.31 2.66
C HIS A 28 3.67 -3.66 1.28
N LEU A 29 4.33 -2.52 1.20
CA LEU A 29 4.58 -1.80 -0.04
C LEU A 29 6.07 -1.70 -0.28
N SER A 30 6.51 -2.07 -1.48
CA SER A 30 7.86 -1.80 -1.97
C SER A 30 7.76 -0.87 -3.16
N LEU A 31 8.02 0.42 -2.94
CA LEU A 31 7.75 1.49 -3.90
C LEU A 31 9.06 2.07 -4.44
N LEU A 32 9.10 2.31 -5.73
CA LEU A 32 10.07 3.13 -6.44
C LEU A 32 9.40 4.47 -6.74
N VAL A 33 9.93 5.54 -6.15
CA VAL A 33 9.41 6.89 -6.25
C VAL A 33 10.34 7.71 -7.12
N ASN A 34 9.78 8.29 -8.17
CA ASN A 34 10.49 9.27 -8.99
C ASN A 34 10.23 10.67 -8.40
N ALA A 35 11.23 11.25 -7.74
CA ALA A 35 11.11 12.57 -7.09
C ALA A 35 10.75 13.70 -8.09
N VAL A 36 11.17 13.57 -9.35
CA VAL A 36 11.02 14.63 -10.35
C VAL A 36 9.61 14.65 -10.92
N SER A 37 9.03 13.48 -11.18
CA SER A 37 7.68 13.36 -11.76
C SER A 37 6.58 13.08 -10.75
N GLY A 38 6.93 12.67 -9.53
CA GLY A 38 6.00 12.17 -8.53
C GLY A 38 5.45 10.77 -8.86
N GLN A 39 5.88 10.12 -9.93
CA GLN A 39 5.38 8.80 -10.29
C GLN A 39 5.89 7.72 -9.32
N ILE A 40 5.00 6.80 -8.99
CA ILE A 40 5.30 5.65 -8.13
C ILE A 40 5.03 4.36 -8.90
N HIS A 41 5.97 3.44 -8.83
CA HIS A 41 5.81 2.06 -9.28
C HIS A 41 6.28 1.11 -8.20
N GLY A 42 5.69 -0.07 -8.06
CA GLY A 42 6.13 -0.98 -7.02
C GLY A 42 5.34 -2.27 -6.95
N THR A 43 5.48 -2.95 -5.81
CA THR A 43 4.69 -4.12 -5.46
C THR A 43 3.95 -3.89 -4.16
N ALA A 44 2.71 -4.38 -4.12
CA ALA A 44 1.93 -4.52 -2.91
C ALA A 44 1.86 -5.99 -2.53
N HIS A 45 2.08 -6.28 -1.26
CA HIS A 45 1.98 -7.61 -0.68
C HIS A 45 1.09 -7.55 0.55
N ILE A 46 -0.08 -8.16 0.46
CA ILE A 46 -1.04 -8.24 1.55
C ILE A 46 -0.87 -9.58 2.23
N THR A 47 -0.66 -9.56 3.54
CA THR A 47 -0.58 -10.76 4.38
C THR A 47 -1.71 -10.78 5.41
N GLN A 48 -2.29 -11.95 5.67
CA GLN A 48 -3.31 -12.16 6.69
C GLN A 48 -3.18 -13.57 7.27
N SER A 49 -3.58 -13.76 8.52
CA SER A 49 -3.61 -15.07 9.19
C SER A 49 -4.75 -15.97 8.69
N LEU A 50 -4.79 -16.25 7.39
CA LEU A 50 -5.69 -17.20 6.74
C LEU A 50 -4.90 -18.42 6.23
N PRO A 51 -5.49 -19.63 6.21
CA PRO A 51 -4.85 -20.80 5.63
C PRO A 51 -4.47 -20.56 4.15
N PRO A 52 -3.32 -21.08 3.69
CA PRO A 52 -2.97 -21.05 2.26
C PRO A 52 -4.10 -21.64 1.40
N PRO A 53 -4.36 -21.09 0.20
CA PRO A 53 -3.61 -20.02 -0.49
C PRO A 53 -4.03 -18.58 -0.13
N TYR A 54 -4.99 -18.37 0.77
CA TYR A 54 -5.69 -17.09 0.92
C TYR A 54 -5.01 -16.06 1.84
N GLY A 55 -3.93 -16.44 2.53
CA GLY A 55 -3.23 -15.59 3.50
C GLY A 55 -2.16 -14.67 2.93
N SER A 56 -1.87 -14.72 1.62
CA SER A 56 -0.79 -13.95 1.00
C SER A 56 -1.12 -13.61 -0.45
N ILE A 57 -1.15 -12.32 -0.78
CA ILE A 57 -1.45 -11.82 -2.12
C ILE A 57 -0.41 -10.78 -2.52
N GLU A 58 0.34 -11.01 -3.58
CA GLU A 58 1.36 -10.09 -4.10
C GLU A 58 1.03 -9.69 -5.54
N PHE A 59 1.12 -8.39 -5.85
CA PHE A 59 0.78 -7.83 -7.16
C PHE A 59 1.47 -6.48 -7.41
N PRO A 60 1.67 -6.10 -8.69
CA PRO A 60 2.23 -4.80 -9.03
C PRO A 60 1.24 -3.66 -8.74
N VAL A 61 1.79 -2.52 -8.32
CA VAL A 61 1.03 -1.28 -8.11
C VAL A 61 1.71 -0.12 -8.82
N SER A 62 0.92 0.88 -9.20
CA SER A 62 1.41 2.15 -9.71
C SER A 62 0.60 3.30 -9.14
N GLY A 63 1.12 4.51 -9.22
CA GLY A 63 0.48 5.64 -8.60
C GLY A 63 1.27 6.92 -8.68
N VAL A 64 0.88 7.86 -7.83
CA VAL A 64 1.42 9.21 -7.78
C VAL A 64 1.66 9.67 -6.34
N LEU A 65 2.70 10.47 -6.18
CA LEU A 65 3.07 11.22 -5.00
C LEU A 65 2.75 12.69 -5.23
N HIS A 66 1.97 13.28 -4.34
CA HIS A 66 1.74 14.72 -4.29
C HIS A 66 2.24 15.28 -2.97
N HIS A 67 2.69 16.53 -3.00
CA HIS A 67 3.12 17.28 -1.83
C HIS A 67 2.05 18.32 -1.52
N THR A 68 1.65 18.46 -0.25
CA THR A 68 0.72 19.53 0.13
C THR A 68 1.37 20.89 -0.03
N GLY A 69 2.69 21.02 0.21
CA GLY A 69 3.45 22.24 -0.07
C GLY A 69 3.12 23.43 0.84
N PHE A 70 2.34 23.24 1.90
CA PHE A 70 2.03 24.27 2.89
C PHE A 70 2.13 23.71 4.32
N GLY A 71 2.66 24.53 5.25
CA GLY A 71 2.83 24.15 6.65
C GLY A 71 3.81 22.98 6.82
N HIS A 72 3.33 21.90 7.44
CA HIS A 72 4.04 20.61 7.47
C HIS A 72 3.77 19.88 6.15
N ASP A 73 4.77 19.84 5.27
CA ASP A 73 4.65 19.17 3.98
C ASP A 73 4.27 17.69 4.16
N THR A 74 3.05 17.37 3.77
CA THR A 74 2.49 16.02 3.84
C THR A 74 2.51 15.44 2.44
N ARG A 75 3.03 14.23 2.33
CA ARG A 75 3.07 13.47 1.10
C ARG A 75 1.80 12.65 0.97
N LEU A 76 1.03 12.94 -0.06
CA LEU A 76 -0.18 12.23 -0.43
C LEU A 76 0.17 11.18 -1.48
N ILE A 77 -0.04 9.92 -1.16
CA ILE A 77 0.23 8.78 -2.02
C ILE A 77 -1.09 8.20 -2.48
N ALA A 78 -1.29 8.11 -3.79
CA ALA A 78 -2.42 7.43 -4.39
C ALA A 78 -1.92 6.26 -5.23
N LEU A 79 -2.21 5.03 -4.83
CA LEU A 79 -1.83 3.79 -5.53
C LEU A 79 -3.05 3.08 -6.07
N HIS A 80 -2.86 2.39 -7.20
CA HIS A 80 -3.81 1.45 -7.77
C HIS A 80 -3.08 0.21 -8.30
N GLY A 81 -3.79 -0.90 -8.37
CA GLY A 81 -3.28 -2.15 -8.90
C GLY A 81 -4.40 -3.15 -9.13
N GLU A 82 -4.05 -4.28 -9.72
CA GLU A 82 -4.99 -5.35 -10.03
C GLU A 82 -4.35 -6.70 -9.72
N TYR A 83 -5.15 -7.64 -9.22
CA TYR A 83 -4.69 -8.97 -8.88
C TYR A 83 -5.75 -10.03 -9.18
N VAL A 84 -5.29 -11.24 -9.47
CA VAL A 84 -6.18 -12.35 -9.83
C VAL A 84 -6.65 -13.06 -8.56
N VAL A 85 -7.97 -13.19 -8.42
CA VAL A 85 -8.59 -13.98 -7.35
C VAL A 85 -9.20 -15.23 -7.95
N SER A 86 -8.78 -16.39 -7.45
CA SER A 86 -9.38 -17.68 -7.81
C SER A 86 -10.58 -17.95 -6.91
N VAL A 87 -11.72 -18.30 -7.50
CA VAL A 87 -12.90 -18.69 -6.71
C VAL A 87 -12.66 -20.08 -6.10
N PRO A 88 -13.08 -20.31 -4.84
CA PRO A 88 -12.95 -21.61 -4.22
C PRO A 88 -13.78 -22.67 -4.97
N PRO A 89 -13.31 -23.93 -5.05
CA PRO A 89 -14.13 -25.05 -5.49
C PRO A 89 -15.45 -25.12 -4.69
N PRO A 90 -16.60 -25.47 -5.29
CA PRO A 90 -16.78 -26.10 -6.61
C PRO A 90 -16.91 -25.13 -7.79
N ALA A 91 -16.87 -23.81 -7.56
CA ALA A 91 -16.93 -22.83 -8.63
C ALA A 91 -15.60 -22.82 -9.42
N ILE A 92 -15.69 -22.87 -10.75
CA ILE A 92 -14.53 -22.72 -11.64
C ILE A 92 -14.50 -21.28 -12.13
N GLY A 93 -13.39 -20.59 -11.89
CA GLY A 93 -13.17 -19.26 -12.41
C GLY A 93 -12.06 -18.51 -11.71
N SER A 94 -11.66 -17.41 -12.33
CA SER A 94 -10.87 -16.37 -11.68
C SER A 94 -11.42 -15.03 -12.12
N TYR A 95 -11.33 -14.04 -11.25
CA TYR A 95 -11.70 -12.67 -11.58
C TYR A 95 -10.56 -11.73 -11.21
N LEU A 96 -10.50 -10.60 -11.90
CA LEU A 96 -9.55 -9.54 -11.61
C LEU A 96 -10.15 -8.65 -10.52
N ALA A 97 -9.49 -8.58 -9.37
CA ALA A 97 -9.85 -7.70 -8.27
C ALA A 97 -9.00 -6.43 -8.35
N HIS A 98 -9.62 -5.29 -8.01
CA HIS A 98 -8.93 -4.02 -7.94
C HIS A 98 -8.37 -3.77 -6.55
N PHE A 99 -7.25 -3.06 -6.53
CA PHE A 99 -6.62 -2.52 -5.34
C PHE A 99 -6.54 -1.00 -5.47
N SER A 100 -6.77 -0.31 -4.36
CA SER A 100 -6.46 1.11 -4.23
C SER A 100 -5.91 1.42 -2.85
N ALA A 101 -5.01 2.40 -2.76
CA ALA A 101 -4.57 2.94 -1.49
C ALA A 101 -4.44 4.46 -1.56
N ALA A 102 -4.85 5.12 -0.50
CA ALA A 102 -4.69 6.55 -0.28
C ALA A 102 -3.98 6.74 1.08
N LEU A 103 -2.73 7.19 1.05
CA LEU A 103 -1.91 7.38 2.23
C LEU A 103 -1.50 8.85 2.36
N ALA A 104 -1.43 9.34 3.59
CA ALA A 104 -0.88 10.64 3.95
C ALA A 104 0.28 10.40 4.90
N VAL A 105 1.50 10.75 4.48
CA VAL A 105 2.73 10.51 5.24
C VAL A 105 3.57 11.77 5.39
N ASP A 106 4.35 11.84 6.46
CA ASP A 106 5.27 12.93 6.77
C ASP A 106 6.61 12.80 6.03
N ALA A 107 7.57 13.65 6.41
CA ALA A 107 8.92 13.67 5.87
C ALA A 107 9.69 12.36 6.14
N GLU A 108 9.34 11.67 7.22
CA GLU A 108 9.91 10.43 7.71
C GLU A 108 9.17 9.17 7.19
N TRP A 109 8.16 9.36 6.32
CA TRP A 109 7.31 8.30 5.75
C TRP A 109 6.44 7.57 6.78
N ASN A 110 6.09 8.26 7.87
CA ASN A 110 5.11 7.81 8.85
C ASN A 110 3.80 8.55 8.62
N GLY A 111 2.67 7.90 8.92
CA GLY A 111 1.40 8.58 8.81
C GLY A 111 0.22 7.64 8.87
N VAL A 112 -0.81 7.96 8.11
CA VAL A 112 -2.07 7.23 8.10
C VAL A 112 -2.59 7.06 6.68
N GLY A 113 -3.41 6.03 6.47
CA GLY A 113 -4.01 5.81 5.17
C GLY A 113 -5.19 4.88 5.19
N THR A 114 -5.76 4.71 4.02
CA THR A 114 -6.81 3.74 3.73
C THR A 114 -6.38 2.93 2.53
N TYR A 115 -6.67 1.63 2.55
CA TYR A 115 -6.52 0.80 1.37
C TYR A 115 -7.70 -0.15 1.23
N THR A 116 -8.01 -0.47 -0.02
CA THR A 116 -9.10 -1.36 -0.42
C THR A 116 -8.54 -2.46 -1.30
N TYR A 117 -8.94 -3.70 -1.02
CA TYR A 117 -8.60 -4.88 -1.82
C TYR A 117 -9.80 -5.80 -1.86
N GLY A 118 -10.29 -6.13 -3.06
CA GLY A 118 -11.55 -6.87 -3.21
C GLY A 118 -12.70 -6.14 -2.51
N ASN A 119 -13.37 -6.82 -1.57
CA ASN A 119 -14.47 -6.24 -0.79
C ASN A 119 -14.03 -5.74 0.61
N HIS A 120 -12.72 -5.71 0.88
CA HIS A 120 -12.18 -5.29 2.16
C HIS A 120 -11.66 -3.86 2.06
N THR A 121 -12.13 -3.00 2.96
CA THR A 121 -11.60 -1.64 3.13
C THR A 121 -11.05 -1.49 4.52
N ILE A 122 -9.77 -1.18 4.61
CA ILE A 122 -9.07 -0.91 5.86
C ILE A 122 -8.95 0.58 6.00
N THR A 123 -9.74 1.16 6.90
CA THR A 123 -9.69 2.59 7.23
C THR A 123 -8.75 2.81 8.41
N HIS A 124 -8.14 3.99 8.48
CA HIS A 124 -7.23 4.38 9.57
C HIS A 124 -6.06 3.40 9.77
N GLY A 125 -5.44 2.95 8.68
CA GLY A 125 -4.21 2.19 8.74
C GLY A 125 -3.04 3.10 9.12
N THR A 126 -2.26 2.71 10.12
CA THR A 126 -1.00 3.37 10.46
C THR A 126 0.06 2.98 9.43
N VAL A 127 0.73 3.97 8.87
CA VAL A 127 1.81 3.82 7.89
C VAL A 127 3.13 4.03 8.59
N SER A 128 4.08 3.11 8.40
CA SER A 128 5.43 3.22 8.92
C SER A 128 6.46 2.81 7.88
N LYS A 129 7.62 3.48 7.92
CA LYS A 129 8.76 3.14 7.06
C LYS A 129 9.53 1.94 7.63
N VAL A 130 9.84 0.97 6.77
CA VAL A 130 10.58 -0.24 7.15
C VAL A 130 12.05 -0.21 6.70
N SER A 131 12.34 0.43 5.56
CA SER A 131 13.70 0.66 5.05
C SER A 131 13.75 1.80 4.05
#